data_AF-A0A4V5MRF8-F1
#
_entry.id   AF-A0A4V5MRF8-F1
#
_cell.length_a   1.000
_cell.length_b   1.000
_cell.length_c   1.000
_cell.angle_alpha   90.00
_cell.angle_beta   90.00
_cell.angle_gamma   90.00
#
_symmetry.space_group_name_H-M   'P 1'
#
loop_
_entity.id
_entity.type
_entity.pdbx_description
1 polymer ?
#
loop_
_entity_poly.entity_id
_entity_poly.type
_entity_poly.pdbx_seq_one_letter_code
_entity_poly.pdbx_strand_id
1 'polypeptide(L)'
;MRGERCGVALAGSARHRAGTRIGIQRIARRTQDGKLDHGAGRRDRYADADARSARAAWSLCPARRSARFAARRARTVGTQAQPAVNAPILVFVYGTLKRGGWNHHWLNGAPCLGVASTVAHYSLYAHSYPFLVKAPRYPVRGELYAVDAGTLHDLDRLEGHPDDYLREQIDVRGVDGETVRAWAYFHPRPDGVLLAEGEFRKAQGSDPPVG
;
A
#
# COMPACT_ATOMS: atom_id res chain seq x y z
N MET A 1 -70.94 10.38 22.40
CA MET A 1 -71.18 9.21 21.52
C MET A 1 -69.83 8.79 20.93
N ARG A 2 -69.64 7.48 20.79
CA ARG A 2 -68.35 6.79 20.71
C ARG A 2 -67.64 7.08 19.38
N GLY A 3 -66.37 7.48 19.42
CA GLY A 3 -65.46 7.57 18.27
C GLY A 3 -64.44 6.44 18.34
N GLU A 4 -64.20 5.82 17.21
CA GLU A 4 -63.87 4.41 17.07
C GLU A 4 -62.40 4.05 17.21
N ARG A 5 -62.17 2.80 17.61
CA ARG A 5 -60.88 2.12 17.64
C ARG A 5 -60.47 1.79 16.20
N CYS A 6 -59.22 2.04 15.85
CA CYS A 6 -58.58 1.33 14.73
C CYS A 6 -57.12 1.05 15.11
N GLY A 7 -56.92 -0.06 15.83
CA GLY A 7 -55.61 -0.64 16.09
C GLY A 7 -55.31 -1.67 15.01
N VAL A 8 -54.41 -1.34 14.09
CA VAL A 8 -53.84 -2.31 13.15
C VAL A 8 -52.66 -2.99 13.84
N ALA A 9 -52.86 -4.25 14.22
CA ALA A 9 -51.80 -5.15 14.64
C ALA A 9 -51.06 -5.65 13.39
N LEU A 10 -49.78 -5.30 13.25
CA LEU A 10 -48.89 -5.92 12.27
C LEU A 10 -48.03 -6.99 12.96
N ALA A 11 -48.03 -8.15 12.30
CA ALA A 11 -47.53 -9.42 12.75
C ALA A 11 -46.02 -9.42 13.07
N GLY A 12 -45.69 -10.04 14.20
CA GLY A 12 -44.34 -10.48 14.50
C GLY A 12 -43.91 -11.62 13.58
N SER A 13 -42.75 -11.48 12.96
CA SER A 13 -41.99 -12.59 12.41
C SER A 13 -40.54 -12.45 12.86
N ALA A 14 -40.28 -12.97 14.06
CA ALA A 14 -38.93 -13.16 14.57
C ALA A 14 -38.27 -14.29 13.77
N ARG A 15 -37.30 -13.95 12.93
CA ARG A 15 -36.37 -14.93 12.37
C ARG A 15 -34.99 -14.73 12.98
N HIS A 16 -34.58 -15.77 13.70
CA HIS A 16 -33.21 -16.07 14.11
C HIS A 16 -32.19 -15.66 13.05
N ARG A 17 -31.13 -14.98 13.47
CA ARG A 17 -29.78 -15.29 13.00
C ARG A 17 -28.79 -15.23 14.15
N ALA A 18 -28.01 -16.31 14.22
CA ALA A 18 -27.01 -16.61 15.21
C ALA A 18 -26.02 -15.47 15.40
N GLY A 19 -25.71 -15.17 16.65
CA GLY A 19 -24.56 -14.33 17.00
C GLY A 19 -23.28 -15.10 16.68
N THR A 20 -22.66 -14.78 15.55
CA THR A 20 -21.26 -15.14 15.31
C THR A 20 -20.41 -14.27 16.22
N ARG A 21 -20.00 -14.83 17.37
CA ARG A 21 -18.91 -14.28 18.18
C ARG A 21 -17.63 -14.40 17.36
N ILE A 22 -17.27 -13.36 16.61
CA ILE A 22 -15.93 -13.24 16.04
C ILE A 22 -15.04 -12.74 17.17
N GLY A 23 -14.41 -13.70 17.84
CA GLY A 23 -13.42 -13.44 18.87
C GLY A 23 -12.17 -12.84 18.24
N ILE A 24 -11.91 -11.57 18.53
CA ILE A 24 -10.60 -10.98 18.31
C ILE A 24 -9.59 -11.71 19.19
N GLN A 25 -8.69 -12.48 18.57
CA GLN A 25 -7.62 -13.15 19.29
C GLN A 25 -6.65 -12.10 19.85
N ARG A 26 -6.65 -11.98 21.17
CA ARG A 26 -5.64 -11.25 21.94
C ARG A 26 -4.38 -12.11 21.98
N ILE A 27 -3.39 -11.81 21.13
CA ILE A 27 -2.10 -12.50 21.17
C ILE A 27 -1.28 -11.90 22.33
N ALA A 28 -1.29 -12.60 23.47
CA ALA A 28 -0.41 -12.33 24.59
C ALA A 28 1.02 -12.82 24.27
N ARG A 29 2.02 -11.96 24.50
CA ARG A 29 3.44 -12.32 24.36
C ARG A 29 3.85 -13.24 25.53
N ARG A 30 4.38 -14.41 25.23
CA ARG A 30 5.18 -15.22 26.15
C ARG A 30 6.65 -14.85 25.91
N THR A 31 7.23 -14.07 26.82
CA THR A 31 8.69 -13.90 26.90
C THR A 31 9.26 -15.03 27.72
N GLN A 32 10.24 -15.75 27.18
CA GLN A 32 11.31 -16.33 27.98
C GLN A 32 12.59 -16.46 27.17
N ASP A 33 13.65 -16.16 27.89
CA ASP A 33 15.03 -15.87 27.52
C ASP A 33 15.79 -16.97 26.77
N GLY A 34 16.77 -16.55 25.96
CA GLY A 34 17.80 -17.41 25.38
C GLY A 34 18.88 -16.59 24.69
N LYS A 35 20.03 -16.48 25.34
CA LYS A 35 21.15 -15.55 25.12
C LYS A 35 22.20 -16.12 24.13
N LEU A 36 22.81 -15.23 23.32
CA LEU A 36 24.13 -15.22 22.64
C LEU A 36 24.45 -16.27 21.55
N ASP A 37 24.94 -15.84 20.37
CA ASP A 37 26.39 -15.60 20.17
C ASP A 37 26.71 -14.82 18.86
N HIS A 38 27.94 -14.30 18.82
CA HIS A 38 28.58 -13.37 17.89
C HIS A 38 28.66 -13.83 16.42
N GLY A 39 28.70 -12.88 15.47
CA GLY A 39 29.08 -13.19 14.09
C GLY A 39 29.22 -11.96 13.20
N ALA A 40 30.45 -11.70 12.78
CA ALA A 40 30.92 -10.51 12.09
C ALA A 40 30.58 -10.42 10.59
N GLY A 41 30.66 -9.20 10.05
CA GLY A 41 30.82 -8.88 8.63
C GLY A 41 29.51 -8.86 7.85
N ARG A 42 29.29 -7.99 6.87
CA ARG A 42 30.22 -7.25 6.02
C ARG A 42 29.42 -6.09 5.39
N ARG A 43 30.07 -4.93 5.30
CA ARG A 43 29.55 -3.71 4.69
C ARG A 43 29.56 -3.90 3.18
N ASP A 44 28.42 -3.85 2.51
CA ASP A 44 28.37 -3.66 1.07
C ASP A 44 27.81 -2.28 0.74
N ARG A 45 28.75 -1.45 0.29
CA ARG A 45 28.60 -0.08 -0.19
C ARG A 45 27.91 -0.14 -1.55
N TYR A 46 26.84 0.64 -1.72
CA TYR A 46 26.33 1.00 -3.03
C TYR A 46 27.42 1.83 -3.73
N ALA A 47 27.97 1.30 -4.83
CA ALA A 47 28.98 1.95 -5.64
C ALA A 47 28.33 2.86 -6.68
N ASP A 48 28.83 4.10 -6.74
CA ASP A 48 28.66 5.06 -7.83
C ASP A 48 29.02 4.46 -9.19
N ALA A 49 28.22 4.76 -10.21
CA ALA A 49 28.60 4.61 -11.60
C ALA A 49 28.46 5.97 -12.32
N ASP A 50 29.63 6.59 -12.49
CA ASP A 50 29.94 7.76 -13.31
C ASP A 50 29.65 7.45 -14.80
N ALA A 51 28.89 8.32 -15.47
CA ALA A 51 28.70 8.27 -16.92
C ALA A 51 29.10 9.63 -17.52
N ARG A 52 30.41 9.80 -17.71
CA ARG A 52 31.01 10.86 -18.52
C ARG A 52 31.52 10.32 -19.86
N SER A 53 31.08 10.99 -20.92
CA SER A 53 31.81 11.29 -22.15
C SER A 53 32.21 10.14 -23.08
N ALA A 54 31.65 10.15 -24.30
CA ALA A 54 32.47 10.07 -25.51
C ALA A 54 31.68 10.57 -26.73
N ARG A 55 32.00 11.79 -27.17
CA ARG A 55 31.78 12.27 -28.53
C ARG A 55 32.81 11.60 -29.43
N ALA A 56 32.40 11.07 -30.58
CA ALA A 56 33.33 10.77 -31.66
C ALA A 56 32.66 11.14 -32.99
N ALA A 57 33.12 12.26 -33.54
CA ALA A 57 32.89 12.68 -34.91
C ALA A 57 33.73 11.79 -35.84
N TRP A 58 33.17 11.37 -36.97
CA TRP A 58 33.94 10.86 -38.09
C TRP A 58 33.69 11.76 -39.30
N SER A 59 34.79 12.27 -39.85
CA SER A 59 34.85 13.20 -40.96
C SER A 59 34.58 12.56 -42.33
N LEU A 60 33.90 13.37 -43.15
CA LEU A 60 33.76 13.41 -44.61
C LEU A 60 34.85 12.70 -45.44
N CYS A 61 34.42 12.01 -46.53
CA CYS A 61 34.93 12.13 -47.92
C CYS A 61 34.26 11.09 -48.89
N PRO A 62 34.32 11.24 -50.24
CA PRO A 62 33.10 11.39 -51.05
C PRO A 62 32.82 10.31 -52.14
N ALA A 63 31.53 10.21 -52.47
CA ALA A 63 30.86 10.14 -53.78
C ALA A 63 31.22 9.12 -54.91
N ARG A 64 30.12 8.55 -55.45
CA ARG A 64 29.83 8.05 -56.82
C ARG A 64 30.28 6.63 -57.21
N ARG A 65 29.33 5.70 -57.43
CA ARG A 65 28.65 5.43 -58.71
C ARG A 65 27.65 4.27 -58.57
N SER A 66 26.67 4.33 -59.46
CA SER A 66 25.53 3.47 -59.74
C SER A 66 25.75 1.96 -59.66
N ALA A 67 24.80 1.23 -59.06
CA ALA A 67 24.29 -0.04 -59.58
C ALA A 67 22.97 -0.40 -58.90
N ARG A 68 21.90 -0.54 -59.69
CA ARG A 68 20.62 -1.12 -59.27
C ARG A 68 20.82 -2.61 -59.04
N PHE A 69 20.65 -3.11 -57.82
CA PHE A 69 20.43 -4.55 -57.58
C PHE A 69 19.58 -4.77 -56.30
N ALA A 70 18.73 -5.79 -56.40
CA ALA A 70 17.61 -6.18 -55.54
C ALA A 70 17.75 -5.94 -54.02
N ALA A 71 16.72 -5.30 -53.45
CA ALA A 71 16.49 -5.20 -52.01
C ALA A 71 16.19 -6.58 -51.41
N ARG A 72 17.23 -7.32 -50.99
CA ARG A 72 17.07 -8.35 -49.96
C ARG A 72 16.87 -7.62 -48.64
N ARG A 73 15.63 -7.61 -48.14
CA ARG A 73 15.32 -7.13 -46.79
C ARG A 73 16.12 -7.96 -45.79
N ALA A 74 17.21 -7.40 -45.28
CA ALA A 74 17.79 -7.87 -44.04
C ALA A 74 16.68 -7.80 -42.99
N ARG A 75 16.22 -8.94 -42.50
CA ARG A 75 15.41 -9.01 -41.29
C ARG A 75 16.33 -8.55 -40.17
N THR A 76 16.27 -7.27 -39.83
CA THR A 76 16.75 -6.79 -38.55
C THR A 76 16.00 -7.60 -37.51
N VAL A 77 16.68 -8.55 -36.87
CA VAL A 77 16.20 -9.18 -35.64
C VAL A 77 16.17 -8.03 -34.64
N GLY A 78 15.01 -7.42 -34.47
CA GLY A 78 14.80 -6.46 -33.41
C GLY A 78 15.07 -7.17 -32.10
N THR A 79 16.07 -6.70 -31.36
CA THR A 79 16.25 -7.04 -29.94
C THR A 79 14.92 -6.82 -29.25
N GLN A 80 14.21 -7.91 -28.97
CA GLN A 80 13.03 -7.84 -28.13
C GLN A 80 13.53 -7.52 -26.74
N ALA A 81 13.23 -6.32 -26.26
CA ALA A 81 13.40 -5.95 -24.87
C ALA A 81 12.61 -6.98 -24.04
N GLN A 82 13.32 -7.79 -23.27
CA GLN A 82 12.71 -8.73 -22.35
C GLN A 82 11.86 -7.92 -21.35
N PRO A 83 10.62 -8.34 -21.03
CA PRO A 83 9.83 -7.69 -20.00
C PRO A 83 10.61 -7.70 -18.68
N ALA A 84 10.60 -6.57 -17.99
CA ALA A 84 11.35 -6.37 -16.76
C ALA A 84 11.05 -7.49 -15.76
N VAL A 85 12.12 -8.15 -15.31
CA VAL A 85 12.08 -9.12 -14.23
C VAL A 85 11.49 -8.45 -12.97
N ASN A 86 10.33 -8.93 -12.54
CA ASN A 86 9.57 -8.53 -11.35
C ASN A 86 9.60 -7.04 -10.99
N ALA A 87 8.78 -6.23 -11.67
CA ALA A 87 8.46 -4.90 -11.17
C ALA A 87 7.90 -4.99 -9.73
N PRO A 88 8.32 -4.11 -8.81
CA PRO A 88 7.86 -4.15 -7.43
C PRO A 88 6.37 -3.85 -7.34
N ILE A 89 5.72 -4.42 -6.33
CA ILE A 89 4.30 -4.16 -6.07
C ILE A 89 4.21 -2.92 -5.20
N LEU A 90 3.41 -1.94 -5.62
CA LEU A 90 3.22 -0.72 -4.84
C LEU A 90 2.09 -0.89 -3.82
N VAL A 91 2.35 -0.53 -2.57
CA VAL A 91 1.37 -0.55 -1.48
C VAL A 91 1.34 0.81 -0.79
N PHE A 92 0.14 1.38 -0.70
CA PHE A 92 -0.14 2.60 0.04
C PHE A 92 -0.63 2.27 1.44
N VAL A 93 0.08 2.78 2.46
CA VAL A 93 -0.24 2.58 3.86
C VAL A 93 -0.61 3.91 4.53
N TYR A 94 -1.71 3.92 5.27
CA TYR A 94 -2.28 5.14 5.87
C TYR A 94 -2.26 5.14 7.41
N GLY A 95 -1.77 4.06 8.03
CA GLY A 95 -1.97 3.79 9.46
C GLY A 95 -0.77 3.24 10.20
N THR A 96 -1.00 2.19 10.98
CA THR A 96 -0.01 1.58 11.88
C THR A 96 1.14 0.86 11.18
N LEU A 97 1.06 0.70 9.86
CA LEU A 97 2.13 0.22 8.97
C LEU A 97 3.12 1.33 8.57
N LYS A 98 2.75 2.61 8.70
CA LYS A 98 3.64 3.76 8.44
C LYS A 98 4.89 3.70 9.33
N ARG A 99 5.96 4.39 8.95
CA ARG A 99 7.20 4.45 9.75
C ARG A 99 6.92 4.82 11.21
N GLY A 100 7.62 4.14 12.10
CA GLY A 100 7.43 4.28 13.55
C GLY A 100 6.16 3.61 14.09
N GLY A 101 5.25 3.13 13.22
CA GLY A 101 4.09 2.31 13.57
C GLY A 101 4.44 0.94 14.13
N TRP A 102 3.59 0.37 15.00
CA TRP A 102 3.89 -0.93 15.63
C TRP A 102 3.88 -2.12 14.67
N ASN A 103 3.23 -1.97 13.50
CA ASN A 103 3.07 -2.99 12.48
C ASN A 103 4.07 -2.77 11.34
N HIS A 104 4.90 -1.73 11.42
CA HIS A 104 5.87 -1.41 10.38
C HIS A 104 6.82 -2.59 10.05
N HIS A 105 7.08 -3.47 11.03
CA HIS A 105 7.88 -4.67 10.83
C HIS A 105 7.32 -5.63 9.76
N TRP A 106 6.01 -5.61 9.49
CA TRP A 106 5.39 -6.43 8.44
C TRP A 106 5.79 -6.01 7.02
N LEU A 107 6.31 -4.79 6.83
CA LEU A 107 6.85 -4.35 5.54
C LEU A 107 8.23 -4.96 5.24
N ASN A 108 8.82 -5.72 6.18
CA ASN A 108 10.05 -6.50 5.97
C ASN A 108 11.21 -5.70 5.34
N GLY A 109 11.38 -4.44 5.73
CA GLY A 109 12.44 -3.57 5.19
C GLY A 109 12.18 -3.06 3.76
N ALA A 110 10.96 -3.19 3.24
CA ALA A 110 10.56 -2.68 1.93
C ALA A 110 10.94 -1.20 1.75
N PRO A 111 11.49 -0.82 0.57
CA PRO A 111 11.78 0.57 0.27
C PRO A 111 10.52 1.45 0.36
N CYS A 112 10.58 2.46 1.22
CA CYS A 112 9.58 3.53 1.24
C CYS A 112 9.93 4.54 0.15
N LEU A 113 9.02 4.74 -0.78
CA LEU A 113 9.17 5.67 -1.91
C LEU A 113 8.83 7.11 -1.51
N GLY A 114 8.17 7.30 -0.36
CA GLY A 114 7.89 8.61 0.21
C GLY A 114 6.47 8.72 0.75
N VAL A 115 6.11 9.96 1.10
CA VAL A 115 4.74 10.32 1.48
C VAL A 115 3.89 10.41 0.22
N ALA A 116 2.64 9.97 0.31
CA ALA A 116 1.64 10.11 -0.75
C ALA A 116 0.27 10.46 -0.19
N SER A 117 -0.62 10.95 -1.04
CA SER A 117 -2.03 11.19 -0.71
C SER A 117 -2.94 10.53 -1.75
N THR A 118 -4.09 10.02 -1.34
CA THR A 118 -5.07 9.47 -2.28
C THR A 118 -5.59 10.57 -3.22
N VAL A 119 -5.75 10.25 -4.50
CA VAL A 119 -6.36 11.20 -5.47
C VAL A 119 -7.87 11.31 -5.23
N ALA A 120 -8.52 10.17 -5.00
CA ALA A 120 -9.92 10.12 -4.60
C ALA A 120 -10.10 10.49 -3.12
N HIS A 121 -11.31 10.92 -2.79
CA HIS A 121 -11.70 11.21 -1.41
C HIS A 121 -12.19 9.94 -0.73
N TYR A 122 -11.74 9.72 0.50
CA TYR A 122 -12.15 8.62 1.37
C TYR A 122 -12.42 9.13 2.78
N SER A 123 -12.90 8.25 3.65
CA SER A 123 -13.10 8.53 5.07
C SER A 123 -12.15 7.67 5.87
N LEU A 124 -11.50 8.27 6.86
CA LEU A 124 -10.56 7.60 7.73
C LEU A 124 -11.16 7.58 9.14
N TYR A 125 -11.44 6.39 9.64
CA TYR A 125 -11.92 6.19 11.01
C TYR A 125 -10.79 5.65 11.87
N ALA A 126 -10.88 5.79 13.19
CA ALA A 126 -9.94 5.15 14.11
C ALA A 126 -10.60 4.77 15.44
N HIS A 127 -10.16 3.63 15.99
CA HIS A 127 -10.25 3.36 17.44
C HIS A 127 -8.84 3.20 18.02
N SER A 128 -8.24 2.03 17.86
CA SER A 128 -6.88 1.66 18.28
C SER A 128 -5.94 1.66 17.07
N TYR A 129 -6.48 1.49 15.88
CA TYR A 129 -5.83 1.61 14.59
C TYR A 129 -6.82 2.20 13.58
N PRO A 130 -6.34 2.73 12.44
CA PRO A 130 -7.20 3.39 11.47
C PRO A 130 -7.81 2.45 10.44
N PHE A 131 -9.00 2.82 9.95
CA PHE A 131 -9.80 2.12 8.95
C PHE A 131 -10.09 3.05 7.78
N LEU A 132 -9.68 2.65 6.58
CA LEU A 132 -10.02 3.37 5.35
C LEU A 132 -11.34 2.85 4.78
N VAL A 133 -12.29 3.75 4.54
CA VAL A 133 -13.64 3.40 4.07
C VAL A 133 -13.96 4.17 2.80
N LYS A 134 -14.65 3.50 1.86
CA LYS A 134 -15.14 4.05 0.58
C LYS A 134 -16.32 5.00 0.73
N ALA A 135 -16.23 5.93 1.67
CA ALA A 135 -17.16 7.05 1.82
C ALA A 135 -16.37 8.34 1.58
N PRO A 136 -16.72 9.17 0.59
CA PRO A 136 -15.90 10.32 0.22
C PRO A 136 -15.95 11.43 1.28
N ARG A 137 -14.79 11.83 1.80
CA ARG A 137 -14.67 12.97 2.73
C ARG A 137 -13.46 13.86 2.47
N TYR A 138 -12.26 13.29 2.40
CA TYR A 138 -11.00 14.01 2.18
C TYR A 138 -9.98 13.12 1.44
N PRO A 139 -8.94 13.70 0.82
CA PRO A 139 -7.75 12.94 0.45
C PRO A 139 -7.09 12.36 1.72
N VAL A 140 -6.66 11.10 1.66
CA VAL A 140 -6.00 10.43 2.78
C VAL A 140 -4.49 10.43 2.58
N ARG A 141 -3.74 10.92 3.58
CA ARG A 141 -2.28 11.01 3.59
C ARG A 141 -1.66 9.76 4.23
N GLY A 142 -0.68 9.20 3.56
CA GLY A 142 0.01 7.99 3.96
C GLY A 142 1.43 7.93 3.39
N GLU A 143 1.94 6.72 3.28
CA GLU A 143 3.26 6.41 2.76
C GLU A 143 3.14 5.35 1.66
N LEU A 144 4.00 5.44 0.66
CA LEU A 144 4.06 4.50 -0.46
C LEU A 144 5.28 3.59 -0.31
N TYR A 145 5.08 2.30 -0.48
CA TYR A 145 6.13 1.27 -0.37
C TYR A 145 6.20 0.40 -1.63
N ALA A 146 7.42 0.03 -2.01
CA ALA A 146 7.69 -1.00 -3.00
C ALA A 146 7.93 -2.33 -2.29
N VAL A 147 6.99 -3.27 -2.43
CA VAL A 147 7.04 -4.58 -1.75
C VAL A 147 7.18 -5.71 -2.77
N ASP A 148 7.69 -6.85 -2.31
CA ASP A 148 7.63 -8.10 -3.06
C ASP A 148 6.30 -8.85 -2.80
N ALA A 149 6.09 -9.93 -3.55
CA ALA A 149 4.88 -10.74 -3.44
C ALA A 149 4.74 -11.45 -2.06
N GLY A 150 5.85 -11.79 -1.41
CA GLY A 150 5.83 -12.44 -0.09
C GLY A 150 5.36 -11.49 1.01
N THR A 151 5.93 -10.29 1.02
CA THR A 151 5.54 -9.19 1.90
C THR A 151 4.08 -8.83 1.69
N LEU A 152 3.63 -8.75 0.44
CA LEU A 152 2.23 -8.48 0.12
C LEU A 152 1.29 -9.56 0.69
N HIS A 153 1.66 -10.84 0.57
CA HIS A 153 0.89 -11.95 1.13
C HIS A 153 0.83 -11.91 2.66
N ASP A 154 1.92 -11.51 3.32
CA ASP A 154 1.93 -11.37 4.78
C ASP A 154 1.05 -10.20 5.25
N LEU A 155 0.99 -9.12 4.46
CA LEU A 155 0.02 -8.03 4.69
C LEU A 155 -1.43 -8.50 4.50
N ASP A 156 -1.72 -9.34 3.49
CA ASP A 156 -3.07 -9.92 3.33
C ASP A 156 -3.48 -10.70 4.58
N ARG A 157 -2.57 -11.48 5.17
CA ARG A 157 -2.82 -12.25 6.38
C ARG A 157 -3.02 -11.36 7.61
N LEU A 158 -2.24 -10.29 7.74
CA LEU A 158 -2.36 -9.32 8.82
C LEU A 158 -3.73 -8.63 8.81
N GLU A 159 -4.17 -8.19 7.62
CA GLU A 159 -5.41 -7.44 7.42
C GLU A 159 -6.64 -8.35 7.26
N GLY A 160 -6.47 -9.68 7.33
CA GLY A 160 -7.56 -10.65 7.18
C GLY A 160 -8.22 -10.62 5.81
N HIS A 161 -7.48 -10.27 4.75
CA HIS A 161 -7.99 -10.20 3.39
C HIS A 161 -8.34 -11.60 2.83
N PRO A 162 -9.51 -11.80 2.18
CA PRO A 162 -10.55 -10.83 1.83
C PRO A 162 -11.74 -10.74 2.82
N ASP A 163 -11.68 -11.39 3.97
CA ASP A 163 -12.81 -11.52 4.88
C ASP A 163 -13.03 -10.26 5.75
N ASP A 164 -11.95 -9.66 6.26
CA ASP A 164 -12.00 -8.48 7.14
C ASP A 164 -11.75 -7.18 6.36
N TYR A 165 -10.63 -7.10 5.63
CA TYR A 165 -10.32 -5.98 4.74
C TYR A 165 -10.27 -6.42 3.28
N LEU A 166 -10.68 -5.50 2.40
CA LEU A 166 -10.62 -5.67 0.95
C LEU A 166 -9.43 -4.90 0.39
N ARG A 167 -8.52 -5.61 -0.28
CA ARG A 167 -7.39 -5.01 -0.98
C ARG A 167 -7.80 -4.57 -2.38
N GLU A 168 -7.57 -3.30 -2.69
CA GLU A 168 -7.94 -2.71 -3.97
C GLU A 168 -6.87 -1.73 -4.48
N GLN A 169 -6.76 -1.60 -5.80
CA GLN A 169 -5.85 -0.63 -6.40
C GLN A 169 -6.49 0.74 -6.47
N ILE A 170 -5.74 1.75 -6.04
CA ILE A 170 -6.14 3.15 -6.07
C ILE A 170 -5.03 4.03 -6.63
N ASP A 171 -5.42 5.19 -7.13
CA ASP A 171 -4.48 6.23 -7.55
C ASP A 171 -4.06 7.07 -6.33
N VAL A 172 -2.75 7.18 -6.13
CA VAL A 172 -2.14 8.00 -5.09
C VAL A 172 -1.15 8.97 -5.73
N ARG A 173 -1.08 10.18 -5.19
CA ARG A 173 -0.19 11.24 -5.62
C ARG A 173 0.99 11.38 -4.67
N GLY A 174 2.20 11.24 -5.18
CA GLY A 174 3.45 11.47 -4.45
C GLY A 174 3.72 12.96 -4.22
N VAL A 175 4.77 13.24 -3.44
CA VAL A 175 5.21 14.63 -3.16
C VAL A 175 5.78 15.36 -4.38
N ASP A 176 6.27 14.60 -5.36
CA ASP A 176 6.71 15.07 -6.67
C ASP A 176 5.54 15.44 -7.61
N GLY A 177 4.30 15.16 -7.19
CA GLY A 177 3.10 15.37 -7.99
C GLY A 177 2.77 14.21 -8.93
N GLU A 178 3.62 13.19 -9.02
CA GLU A 178 3.36 12.00 -9.83
C GLU A 178 2.20 11.20 -9.24
N THR A 179 1.33 10.68 -10.11
CA THR A 179 0.23 9.81 -9.71
C THR A 179 0.55 8.38 -10.11
N VAL A 180 0.56 7.48 -9.14
CA VAL A 180 0.84 6.06 -9.33
C VAL A 180 -0.29 5.20 -8.79
N ARG A 181 -0.42 3.99 -9.31
CA ARG A 181 -1.43 3.03 -8.89
C ARG A 181 -0.85 2.08 -7.86
N ALA A 182 -1.46 2.03 -6.67
CA ALA A 182 -0.98 1.26 -5.53
C ALA A 182 -2.12 0.49 -4.86
N TRP A 183 -1.78 -0.64 -4.23
CA TRP A 183 -2.73 -1.39 -3.41
C TRP A 183 -2.96 -0.69 -2.07
N ALA A 184 -4.21 -0.63 -1.65
CA ALA A 184 -4.62 -0.18 -0.32
C ALA A 184 -5.68 -1.14 0.25
N TYR A 185 -5.76 -1.22 1.57
CA TYR A 185 -6.76 -2.02 2.26
C TYR A 185 -7.95 -1.15 2.67
N PHE A 186 -9.16 -1.67 2.48
CA PHE A 186 -10.41 -1.00 2.81
C PHE A 186 -11.21 -1.84 3.80
N HIS A 187 -11.72 -1.20 4.84
CA HIS A 187 -12.68 -1.84 5.72
C HIS A 187 -14.09 -1.70 5.12
N PRO A 188 -14.91 -2.77 5.08
CA PRO A 188 -16.20 -2.77 4.40
C PRO A 188 -17.26 -1.89 5.09
N ARG A 189 -17.04 -1.52 6.34
CA ARG A 189 -17.97 -0.70 7.15
C ARG A 189 -17.21 0.37 7.93
N PRO A 190 -17.82 1.52 8.25
CA PRO A 190 -17.24 2.43 9.23
C PRO A 190 -17.16 1.74 10.60
N ASP A 191 -16.02 1.87 11.27
CA ASP A 191 -15.82 1.43 12.65
C ASP A 191 -14.94 2.44 13.40
N GLY A 192 -15.26 2.71 14.67
CA GLY A 192 -14.62 3.73 15.49
C GLY A 192 -15.08 5.16 15.18
N VAL A 193 -14.21 6.13 15.48
CA VAL A 193 -14.48 7.55 15.35
C VAL A 193 -13.96 8.07 14.02
N LEU A 194 -14.80 8.80 13.28
CA LEU A 194 -14.38 9.49 12.06
C LEU A 194 -13.32 10.55 12.41
N LEU A 195 -12.16 10.48 11.78
CA LEU A 195 -11.12 11.50 11.93
C LEU A 195 -11.54 12.78 11.19
N ALA A 196 -11.20 13.93 11.77
CA ALA A 196 -11.51 15.24 11.18
C ALA A 196 -10.74 15.49 9.88
N GLU A 197 -9.55 14.90 9.75
CA GLU A 197 -8.66 14.99 8.59
C GLU A 197 -8.25 13.60 8.10
N GLY A 198 -7.78 13.52 6.85
CA GLY A 198 -7.34 12.28 6.21
C GLY A 198 -5.96 11.80 6.65
N GLU A 199 -5.54 12.06 7.88
CA GLU A 199 -4.23 11.64 8.37
C GLU A 199 -4.35 10.99 9.74
N PHE A 200 -3.87 9.74 9.85
CA PHE A 200 -3.69 9.11 11.13
C PHE A 200 -2.37 9.57 11.75
N ARG A 201 -2.48 10.29 12.87
CA ARG A 201 -1.39 10.64 13.78
C ARG A 201 -1.53 9.81 15.04
N LYS A 202 -0.42 9.25 15.52
CA LYS A 202 -0.44 8.61 16.84
C LYS A 202 -0.74 9.67 17.89
N ALA A 203 -1.51 9.31 18.91
CA ALA A 203 -1.54 10.08 20.13
C ALA A 203 -0.09 10.13 20.67
N GLN A 204 0.47 11.34 20.76
CA GLN A 204 1.64 11.58 21.59
C GLN A 204 1.21 11.14 23.00
N GLY A 205 1.92 10.19 23.60
CA GLY A 205 1.57 9.71 24.94
C GLY A 205 1.41 10.93 25.85
N SER A 206 0.27 11.04 26.53
CA SER A 206 0.20 11.89 27.70
C SER A 206 1.23 11.33 28.68
N ASP A 207 2.32 12.07 28.93
CA ASP A 207 3.17 11.76 30.07
C ASP A 207 2.26 11.65 31.30
N PRO A 208 2.38 10.58 32.12
CA PRO A 208 1.65 10.54 33.38
C PRO A 208 2.05 11.78 34.19
N PRO A 209 1.12 12.42 34.92
CA PRO A 209 1.47 13.54 35.77
C PRO A 209 2.61 13.10 36.69
N VAL A 210 3.75 13.79 36.60
CA VAL A 210 4.82 13.68 37.58
C VAL A 210 4.19 14.09 38.90
N GLY A 211 3.95 13.10 39.75
CA GLY A 211 3.59 13.29 41.16
C GLY A 211 4.81 13.71 41.97
#